data_AF-A0A9F5ILX7-F1
#
_entry.id   AF-A0A9F5ILX7-F1
#
_cell.length_a   1.000
_cell.length_b   1.000
_cell.length_c   1.000
_cell.angle_alpha   90.00
_cell.angle_beta   90.00
_cell.angle_gamma   90.00
#
_symmetry.space_group_name_H-M   'P 1'
#
loop_
_entity.id
_entity.type
_entity.pdbx_description
1 polymer ?
#
loop_
_entity_poly.entity_id
_entity_poly.type
_entity_poly.pdbx_seq_one_letter_code
_entity_poly.pdbx_strand_id
1 'polypeptide(L)'
;QLNKDVTYGQFYSFLSCLQVNQCSGWITSNGTLRNLTTERAMQLSNVLKEIAKSEKYANFDIFYMDFPLKEIIVMWQKMGGEIWQLLEPMDGFHPSQFASALEARILWKKLLQERPDILGKENPFNSEIAAIFHGQGH
;
A
#
# COMPACT_ATOMS: atom_id res chain seq x y z
N GLN A 1 9.77 3.48 -23.51
CA GLN A 1 8.82 3.18 -24.61
C GLN A 1 9.59 3.10 -25.91
N LEU A 2 9.29 2.12 -26.76
CA LEU A 2 9.98 1.90 -28.04
C LEU A 2 9.71 3.05 -29.02
N ASN A 3 8.43 3.32 -29.32
CA ASN A 3 8.02 4.34 -30.29
C ASN A 3 7.54 5.66 -29.66
N LYS A 4 7.33 5.67 -28.33
CA LYS A 4 6.85 6.85 -27.55
C LYS A 4 5.48 7.39 -28.02
N ASP A 5 4.58 6.49 -28.41
CA ASP A 5 3.30 6.79 -29.05
C ASP A 5 2.06 6.49 -28.20
N VAL A 6 2.24 5.90 -27.01
CA VAL A 6 1.14 5.57 -26.07
C VAL A 6 1.45 6.10 -24.67
N THR A 7 0.70 7.08 -24.21
CA THR A 7 0.74 7.59 -22.83
C THR A 7 -0.25 6.86 -21.93
N TYR A 8 -0.07 6.95 -20.60
CA TYR A 8 -1.05 6.45 -19.65
C TYR A 8 -2.44 7.08 -19.84
N GLY A 9 -2.51 8.37 -20.21
CA GLY A 9 -3.80 9.01 -20.49
C GLY A 9 -4.56 8.36 -21.67
N GLN A 10 -3.85 7.98 -22.74
CA GLN A 10 -4.42 7.25 -23.86
C GLN A 10 -4.83 5.82 -23.46
N PHE A 11 -3.96 5.13 -22.72
CA PHE A 11 -4.24 3.78 -22.21
C PHE A 11 -5.48 3.75 -21.30
N TYR A 12 -5.60 4.69 -20.36
CA TYR A 12 -6.75 4.82 -19.46
C TYR A 12 -8.04 5.10 -20.23
N SER A 13 -7.98 5.95 -21.25
CA SER A 13 -9.13 6.25 -22.10
C SER A 13 -9.60 5.00 -22.88
N PHE A 14 -8.65 4.20 -23.38
CA PHE A 14 -8.93 2.93 -24.04
C PHE A 14 -9.60 1.93 -23.10
N LEU A 15 -9.06 1.72 -21.89
CA LEU A 15 -9.66 0.81 -20.90
C LEU A 15 -11.07 1.26 -20.48
N SER A 16 -11.29 2.56 -20.31
CA SER A 16 -12.60 3.11 -19.98
C SER A 16 -13.62 2.92 -21.11
N CYS A 17 -13.20 3.09 -22.37
CA CYS A 17 -14.05 2.85 -23.54
C CYS A 17 -14.54 1.39 -23.60
N LEU A 18 -13.65 0.45 -23.28
CA LEU A 18 -13.95 -0.97 -23.21
C LEU A 18 -14.66 -1.40 -21.91
N GLN A 19 -14.87 -0.47 -20.97
CA GLN A 19 -15.48 -0.72 -19.65
C GLN A 19 -14.72 -1.75 -18.78
N VAL A 20 -13.40 -1.84 -18.97
CA VAL A 20 -12.50 -2.74 -18.23
C VAL A 20 -11.45 -1.97 -17.41
N ASN A 21 -11.68 -0.68 -17.18
CA ASN A 21 -10.83 0.15 -16.33
C ASN A 21 -10.97 -0.26 -14.86
N GLN A 22 -9.84 -0.65 -14.26
CA GLN A 22 -9.76 -1.18 -12.89
C GLN A 22 -10.21 -0.18 -11.81
N CYS A 23 -10.09 1.13 -12.07
CA CYS A 23 -10.55 2.16 -11.14
C CYS A 23 -10.94 3.44 -11.91
N SER A 24 -12.09 3.40 -12.58
CA SER A 24 -12.61 4.53 -13.39
C SER A 24 -12.74 5.85 -12.61
N GLY A 25 -12.78 5.80 -11.28
CA GLY A 25 -12.83 6.97 -10.40
C GLY A 25 -11.51 7.76 -10.34
N TRP A 26 -10.38 7.08 -10.17
CA TRP A 26 -9.05 7.71 -10.11
C TRP A 26 -8.33 7.72 -11.47
N ILE A 27 -8.52 6.65 -12.27
CA ILE A 27 -7.89 6.45 -13.58
C ILE A 27 -8.75 7.13 -14.65
N THR A 28 -8.82 8.46 -14.58
CA THR A 28 -9.65 9.30 -15.46
C THR A 28 -9.05 10.69 -15.63
N SER A 29 -9.30 11.33 -16.78
CA SER A 29 -8.95 12.74 -17.00
C SER A 29 -9.88 13.71 -16.25
N ASN A 30 -11.08 13.27 -15.85
CA ASN A 30 -12.06 14.08 -15.13
C ASN A 30 -11.60 14.37 -13.68
N GLY A 31 -11.13 15.60 -13.44
CA GLY A 31 -10.65 16.01 -12.12
C GLY A 31 -11.70 15.99 -11.01
N THR A 32 -12.96 16.31 -11.33
CA THR A 32 -14.07 16.25 -10.38
C THR A 32 -14.32 14.81 -9.92
N LEU A 33 -14.31 13.86 -10.85
CA LEU A 33 -14.50 12.44 -10.51
C LEU A 33 -13.35 11.89 -9.65
N ARG A 34 -12.10 12.30 -9.93
CA ARG A 34 -10.95 11.94 -9.07
C ARG A 34 -11.12 12.47 -7.65
N ASN A 35 -11.56 13.71 -7.50
CA ASN A 35 -11.79 14.33 -6.19
C ASN A 35 -12.91 13.63 -5.41
N LEU A 36 -14.05 13.34 -6.06
CA LEU A 36 -15.16 12.59 -5.43
C LEU A 36 -14.74 11.18 -5.02
N THR A 37 -13.90 10.52 -5.82
CA THR A 37 -13.36 9.19 -5.49
C THR A 37 -12.48 9.25 -4.23
N THR A 38 -11.58 10.24 -4.16
CA THR A 38 -10.75 10.48 -2.98
C THR A 38 -11.60 10.84 -1.75
N GLU A 39 -12.62 11.69 -1.91
CA GLU A 39 -13.53 12.05 -0.82
C GLU A 39 -14.22 10.81 -0.24
N ARG A 40 -14.77 9.95 -1.10
CA ARG A 40 -15.39 8.70 -0.67
C ARG A 40 -14.36 7.78 -0.01
N ALA A 41 -13.16 7.65 -0.55
CA ALA A 41 -12.11 6.84 0.08
C ALA A 41 -11.81 7.32 1.51
N MET A 42 -11.69 8.64 1.72
CA MET A 42 -11.48 9.22 3.05
C MET A 42 -12.65 8.99 4.00
N GLN A 43 -13.89 9.06 3.52
CA GLN A 43 -15.08 8.73 4.31
C GLN A 43 -15.03 7.27 4.78
N LEU A 44 -14.68 6.34 3.89
CA LEU A 44 -14.58 4.92 4.22
C LEU A 44 -13.41 4.63 5.19
N SER A 45 -12.27 5.29 5.02
CA SER A 45 -11.16 5.22 5.99
C SER A 45 -11.60 5.65 7.39
N ASN A 46 -12.42 6.70 7.50
CA ASN A 46 -12.98 7.12 8.79
C ASN A 46 -13.94 6.09 9.37
N VAL A 47 -14.76 5.42 8.55
CA VAL A 47 -15.62 4.32 9.03
C VAL A 47 -14.77 3.19 9.64
N LEU A 48 -13.71 2.76 8.97
CA LEU A 48 -12.81 1.72 9.48
C LEU A 48 -12.10 2.15 10.77
N LYS A 49 -11.70 3.43 10.84
CA LYS A 49 -11.11 4.03 12.04
C LYS A 49 -12.05 4.02 13.23
N GLU A 50 -13.33 4.35 13.02
CA GLU A 50 -14.34 4.29 14.08
C GLU A 50 -14.62 2.85 14.51
N ILE A 51 -14.73 1.91 13.58
CA ILE A 51 -14.90 0.47 13.90
C ILE A 51 -13.75 -0.02 14.80
N ALA A 52 -12.50 0.30 14.45
CA ALA A 52 -11.34 -0.10 15.26
C ALA A 52 -11.33 0.52 16.67
N LYS A 53 -12.06 1.61 16.86
CA LYS A 53 -12.13 2.35 18.12
C LYS A 53 -13.31 1.89 18.99
N SER A 54 -14.46 1.58 18.38
CA SER A 54 -15.70 1.24 19.08
C SER A 54 -15.89 -0.27 19.27
N GLU A 55 -15.55 -1.07 18.27
CA GLU A 55 -15.89 -2.49 18.26
C GLU A 55 -14.87 -3.35 19.03
N LYS A 56 -15.38 -4.36 19.74
CA LYS A 56 -14.58 -5.33 20.50
C LYS A 56 -15.06 -6.73 20.19
N TYR A 57 -14.10 -7.64 20.06
CA TYR A 57 -14.34 -9.04 19.72
C TYR A 57 -13.66 -9.91 20.77
N ALA A 58 -14.25 -11.07 21.07
CA ALA A 58 -13.77 -11.93 22.16
C ALA A 58 -12.38 -12.54 21.89
N ASN A 59 -11.98 -12.69 20.63
CA ASN A 59 -10.83 -13.51 20.23
C ASN A 59 -9.72 -12.74 19.50
N PHE A 60 -9.91 -11.45 19.21
CA PHE A 60 -8.91 -10.63 18.55
C PHE A 60 -9.12 -9.15 18.87
N ASP A 61 -8.02 -8.42 18.91
CA ASP A 61 -8.04 -6.96 18.93
C ASP A 61 -8.10 -6.39 17.52
N ILE A 62 -8.67 -5.21 17.39
CA ILE A 62 -8.65 -4.43 16.16
C ILE A 62 -7.69 -3.26 16.33
N PHE A 63 -6.93 -3.00 15.26
CA PHE A 63 -6.10 -1.82 15.10
C PHE A 63 -6.38 -1.20 13.73
N TYR A 64 -6.31 0.12 13.65
CA TYR A 64 -6.45 0.86 12.40
C TYR A 64 -5.18 1.65 12.10
N MET A 65 -4.80 1.68 10.82
CA MET A 65 -3.72 2.50 10.30
C MET A 65 -4.18 3.17 9.00
N ASP A 66 -3.92 4.47 8.89
CA ASP A 66 -4.08 5.20 7.63
C ASP A 66 -3.09 4.68 6.58
N PHE A 67 -3.53 4.60 5.32
CA PHE A 67 -2.65 4.22 4.21
C PHE A 67 -1.50 5.25 4.06
N PRO A 68 -0.22 4.84 4.18
CA PRO A 68 0.89 5.78 4.40
C PRO A 68 1.48 6.35 3.11
N LEU A 69 0.65 6.67 2.10
CA LEU A 69 1.11 7.08 0.76
C LEU A 69 2.11 8.23 0.77
N LYS A 70 1.85 9.27 1.58
CA LYS A 70 2.75 10.43 1.69
C LYS A 70 4.12 10.04 2.24
N GLU A 71 4.15 9.14 3.23
CA GLU A 71 5.40 8.70 3.83
C GLU A 71 6.20 7.82 2.87
N ILE A 72 5.52 6.92 2.12
CA ILE A 72 6.14 6.14 1.04
C ILE A 72 6.81 7.06 0.02
N ILE A 73 6.10 8.07 -0.47
CA ILE A 73 6.63 9.04 -1.44
C ILE A 73 7.87 9.76 -0.88
N VAL A 74 7.80 10.25 0.35
CA VAL A 74 8.91 10.96 0.99
C VAL A 74 10.12 10.05 1.17
N MET A 75 9.92 8.79 1.60
CA MET A 75 11.02 7.83 1.75
C MET A 75 11.67 7.54 0.40
N TRP A 76 10.87 7.34 -0.65
CA TRP A 76 11.38 7.04 -1.98
C TRP A 76 12.18 8.21 -2.58
N GLN A 77 11.67 9.43 -2.48
CA GLN A 77 12.39 10.63 -2.95
C GLN A 77 13.71 10.84 -2.20
N LYS A 78 13.76 10.56 -0.89
CA LYS A 78 15.00 10.60 -0.11
C LYS A 78 16.03 9.56 -0.56
N MET A 79 15.59 8.47 -1.19
CA MET A 79 16.46 7.46 -1.80
C MET A 79 16.88 7.83 -3.22
N GLY A 80 16.48 9.01 -3.73
CA GLY A 80 16.78 9.47 -5.09
C GLY A 80 15.79 8.97 -6.15
N GLY A 81 14.65 8.40 -5.72
CA GLY A 81 13.62 7.88 -6.61
C GLY A 81 12.60 8.92 -7.05
N GLU A 82 11.95 8.65 -8.19
CA GLU A 82 10.86 9.44 -8.74
C GLU A 82 9.51 8.79 -8.41
N ILE A 83 8.47 9.61 -8.14
CA ILE A 83 7.17 9.13 -7.66
C ILE A 83 6.53 8.11 -8.61
N TRP A 84 6.67 8.31 -9.93
CA TRP A 84 6.07 7.42 -10.93
C TRP A 84 6.64 6.00 -10.90
N GLN A 85 7.82 5.77 -10.29
CA GLN A 85 8.43 4.44 -10.14
C GLN A 85 7.73 3.59 -9.06
N LEU A 86 6.87 4.22 -8.25
CA LEU A 86 6.08 3.55 -7.21
C LEU A 86 4.81 2.89 -7.74
N LEU A 87 4.53 2.99 -9.05
CA LEU A 87 3.39 2.34 -9.70
C LEU A 87 3.87 1.18 -10.58
N GLU A 88 3.06 0.14 -10.68
CA GLU A 88 3.27 -0.95 -11.63
C GLU A 88 3.24 -0.41 -13.06
N PRO A 89 4.31 -0.63 -13.86
CA PRO A 89 4.45 -0.01 -15.17
C PRO A 89 3.49 -0.56 -16.22
N MET A 90 2.82 -1.69 -15.95
CA MET A 90 1.90 -2.33 -16.89
C MET A 90 0.47 -1.81 -16.76
N ASP A 91 -0.02 -1.60 -15.54
CA ASP A 91 -1.39 -1.13 -15.30
C ASP A 91 -1.47 0.36 -14.96
N GLY A 92 -0.38 0.96 -14.47
CA GLY A 92 -0.34 2.37 -14.07
C GLY A 92 -1.16 2.68 -12.82
N PHE A 93 -1.51 1.66 -12.04
CA PHE A 93 -2.45 1.77 -10.93
C PHE A 93 -1.93 1.16 -9.64
N HIS A 94 -1.53 -0.12 -9.67
CA HIS A 94 -1.13 -0.80 -8.45
C HIS A 94 0.20 -0.26 -7.92
N PRO A 95 0.43 -0.30 -6.59
CA PRO A 95 1.75 -0.06 -6.03
C PRO A 95 2.76 -1.07 -6.62
N SER A 96 3.93 -0.58 -7.03
CA SER A 96 5.03 -1.45 -7.43
C SER A 96 5.60 -2.21 -6.24
N GLN A 97 6.43 -3.22 -6.49
CA GLN A 97 7.15 -3.94 -5.43
C GLN A 97 7.92 -2.99 -4.49
N PHE A 98 8.48 -1.89 -5.01
CA PHE A 98 9.16 -0.87 -4.19
C PHE A 98 8.20 -0.17 -3.24
N ALA A 99 7.02 0.23 -3.73
CA ALA A 99 6.00 0.88 -2.92
C ALA A 99 5.49 -0.06 -1.82
N SER A 100 5.17 -1.32 -2.15
CA SER A 100 4.73 -2.31 -1.18
C SER A 100 5.79 -2.63 -0.12
N ALA A 101 7.07 -2.70 -0.50
CA ALA A 101 8.16 -2.92 0.46
C ALA A 101 8.32 -1.73 1.43
N LEU A 102 8.19 -0.49 0.93
CA LEU A 102 8.21 0.70 1.77
C LEU A 102 6.99 0.78 2.70
N GLU A 103 5.80 0.44 2.20
CA GLU A 103 4.59 0.33 3.01
C GLU A 103 4.78 -0.66 4.16
N ALA A 104 5.27 -1.87 3.85
CA ALA A 104 5.53 -2.90 4.86
C ALA A 104 6.54 -2.43 5.91
N ARG A 105 7.58 -1.69 5.48
CA ARG A 105 8.57 -1.09 6.40
C ARG A 105 7.94 -0.05 7.32
N ILE A 106 7.03 0.78 6.81
CA ILE A 106 6.33 1.81 7.60
C ILE A 106 5.40 1.12 8.60
N LEU A 107 4.60 0.15 8.16
CA LEU A 107 3.73 -0.66 9.02
C LEU A 107 4.54 -1.33 10.14
N TRP A 108 5.64 -1.99 9.81
CA TRP A 108 6.50 -2.67 10.80
C TRP A 108 7.02 -1.70 11.87
N LYS A 109 7.53 -0.54 11.45
CA LYS A 109 8.00 0.49 12.39
C LYS A 109 6.87 1.00 13.29
N LYS A 110 5.68 1.23 12.71
CA LYS A 110 4.52 1.70 13.46
C LYS A 110 4.07 0.68 14.49
N LEU A 111 3.99 -0.60 14.12
CA LEU A 111 3.66 -1.68 15.05
C LEU A 111 4.69 -1.81 16.17
N LEU A 112 6.00 -1.75 15.86
CA LEU A 112 7.05 -1.76 16.89
C LEU A 112 6.91 -0.62 17.91
N GLN A 113 6.48 0.57 17.47
CA GLN A 113 6.40 1.75 18.33
C GLN A 113 5.07 1.82 19.10
N GLU A 114 3.96 1.47 18.47
CA GLU A 114 2.61 1.72 18.99
C GLU A 114 1.93 0.46 19.53
N ARG A 115 2.21 -0.72 18.96
CA ARG A 115 1.58 -2.01 19.27
C ARG A 115 2.56 -3.18 19.21
N PRO A 116 3.67 -3.16 19.98
CA PRO A 116 4.67 -4.23 19.94
C PRO A 116 4.10 -5.59 20.38
N ASP A 117 2.99 -5.59 21.12
CA ASP A 117 2.23 -6.77 21.48
C ASP A 117 1.77 -7.59 20.27
N ILE A 118 1.47 -6.93 19.14
CA ILE A 118 1.08 -7.61 17.89
C ILE A 118 2.23 -8.42 17.28
N LEU A 119 3.47 -7.97 17.46
CA LEU A 119 4.66 -8.59 16.86
C LEU A 119 5.24 -9.74 17.68
N GLY A 120 4.85 -9.82 18.97
CA GLY A 120 5.46 -10.75 19.91
C GLY A 120 6.89 -10.35 20.30
N LYS A 121 7.53 -11.19 21.11
CA LYS A 121 8.92 -11.01 21.52
C LYS A 121 9.85 -11.68 20.52
N GLU A 122 11.06 -11.15 20.41
CA GLU A 122 12.14 -11.85 19.73
C GLU A 122 12.39 -13.20 20.40
N ASN A 123 12.45 -14.27 19.59
CA ASN A 123 12.72 -15.60 20.09
C ASN A 123 14.22 -15.73 20.42
N PRO A 124 14.60 -15.98 21.69
CA PRO A 124 16.01 -16.04 22.11
C PRO A 124 16.77 -17.20 21.46
N PHE A 125 16.07 -18.21 20.93
CA PHE A 125 16.67 -19.39 20.32
C PHE A 125 16.88 -19.27 18.80
N ASN A 126 16.62 -18.09 18.19
CA ASN A 126 16.77 -17.90 16.75
C ASN A 126 18.15 -18.33 16.22
N SER A 127 19.23 -18.00 16.93
CA SER A 127 20.60 -18.40 16.56
C SER A 127 20.82 -19.91 16.62
N GLU A 128 20.24 -20.59 17.62
CA GLU A 128 20.33 -22.04 17.76
C GLU A 128 19.53 -22.76 16.67
N ILE A 129 18.32 -22.26 16.39
CA ILE A 129 17.46 -22.77 15.31
C ILE A 129 18.19 -22.69 13.97
N ALA A 130 18.80 -21.52 13.66
CA ALA A 130 19.56 -21.35 12.42
C ALA A 130 20.81 -22.24 12.34
N ALA A 131 21.47 -22.50 13.48
CA ALA A 131 22.64 -23.38 13.52
C ALA A 131 22.28 -24.86 13.31
N ILE A 132 21.13 -25.30 13.81
CA ILE A 132 20.69 -26.72 13.76
C ILE A 132 19.92 -27.02 12.47
N PHE A 133 19.00 -26.13 12.07
CA PHE A 133 18.06 -26.36 10.98
C PHE A 133 18.41 -25.57 9.71
N HIS A 134 19.45 -24.73 9.73
CA HIS A 134 19.96 -23.98 8.58
C HIS A 134 18.86 -23.23 7.82
N GLY A 135 18.65 -23.55 6.54
CA GLY A 135 17.64 -22.91 5.68
C GLY A 135 16.21 -23.32 5.98
N GLN A 136 15.98 -24.15 7.01
CA GLN A 136 14.65 -24.53 7.49
C GLN A 136 13.74 -25.12 6.39
N GLY A 137 14.34 -25.77 5.38
CA GLY A 137 13.61 -26.37 4.25
C GLY A 137 13.72 -25.61 2.91
N HIS A 138 14.49 -24.52 2.86
CA HIS A 138 14.80 -23.76 1.64
C HIS A 138 16.31 -23.62 1.42
#